data_AF-A0A975B1E8-F1
#
_entry.id   AF-A0A975B1E8-F1
#
_cell.length_a   1.000
_cell.length_b   1.000
_cell.length_c   1.000
_cell.angle_alpha   90.00
_cell.angle_beta   90.00
_cell.angle_gamma   90.00
#
_symmetry.space_group_name_H-M   'P 1'
#
loop_
_entity.id
_entity.type
_entity.pdbx_description
1 polymer ?
#
loop_
_entity_poly.entity_id
_entity_poly.type
_entity_poly.pdbx_seq_one_letter_code
_entity_poly.pdbx_strand_id
1 'polypeptide(L)'
;MIIVRLAGGLGNQIFQLGAALLMANVTKIKKIKIDDRALGSYEAKHKNELFDFFDLNKIDLSFDVGSSLLTKIRIAKVFPFKVYKYPFVSDSNFSLALKRPNKSFILLDGYFQKSLKQEDFNREVSLLKKIIIPNNMKQKDECVVHIRGGDFVKLGWNSVTPIGYYIEAIKKMINDYGINKFNIVTDDRDYANSILNELNDLNFSYSYIGGSLKEDFNLIGSFNYRILSSSTFALWASAFGANDESTVIAPEYWLPNKKREIYLPNEIRVSYK
;
A
#
# COMPACT_ATOMS: atom_id res chain seq x y z
N MET A 1 17.54 2.17 -19.16
CA MET A 1 16.78 1.04 -18.54
C MET A 1 16.61 1.31 -17.06
N ILE A 2 15.44 1.02 -16.50
CA ILE A 2 15.18 1.04 -15.06
C ILE A 2 15.10 -0.42 -14.60
N ILE A 3 15.78 -0.78 -13.52
CA ILE A 3 15.62 -2.07 -12.84
C ILE A 3 14.99 -1.79 -11.48
N VAL A 4 13.93 -2.51 -11.12
CA VAL A 4 13.31 -2.44 -9.80
C VAL A 4 13.32 -3.80 -9.14
N ARG A 5 13.85 -3.86 -7.92
CA ARG A 5 13.83 -5.05 -7.07
C ARG A 5 12.53 -5.10 -6.28
N LEU A 6 11.74 -6.15 -6.47
CA LEU A 6 10.54 -6.39 -5.66
C LEU A 6 10.88 -7.01 -4.31
N ALA A 7 10.11 -6.65 -3.29
CA ALA A 7 10.24 -7.19 -1.93
C ALA A 7 8.94 -7.01 -1.13
N GLY A 8 8.61 -8.02 -0.31
CA GLY A 8 7.42 -8.03 0.54
C GLY A 8 6.12 -8.34 -0.21
N GLY A 9 4.99 -8.21 0.49
CA GLY A 9 3.65 -8.45 -0.07
C GLY A 9 3.18 -7.39 -1.06
N LEU A 10 1.97 -7.58 -1.61
CA LEU A 10 1.40 -6.78 -2.69
C LEU A 10 1.52 -5.26 -2.47
N GLY A 11 1.16 -4.75 -1.30
CA GLY A 11 1.24 -3.30 -1.03
C GLY A 11 2.64 -2.71 -1.21
N ASN A 12 3.69 -3.46 -0.89
CA ASN A 12 5.07 -3.05 -1.11
C ASN A 12 5.47 -3.15 -2.58
N GLN A 13 5.02 -4.20 -3.26
CA GLN A 13 5.23 -4.37 -4.70
C GLN A 13 4.59 -3.23 -5.50
N ILE A 14 3.41 -2.74 -5.09
CA ILE A 14 2.74 -1.59 -5.72
C ILE A 14 3.59 -0.32 -5.60
N PHE A 15 4.11 0.00 -4.40
CA PHE A 15 5.03 1.14 -4.23
C PHE A 15 6.30 1.01 -5.09
N GLN A 16 6.84 -0.20 -5.22
CA GLN A 16 8.02 -0.46 -6.03
C GLN A 16 7.74 -0.25 -7.53
N LEU A 17 6.61 -0.77 -8.02
CA LEU A 17 6.16 -0.53 -9.38
C LEU A 17 5.91 0.97 -9.62
N GLY A 18 5.21 1.64 -8.71
CA GLY A 18 4.93 3.05 -8.81
C GLY A 18 6.18 3.92 -8.81
N ALA A 19 7.18 3.60 -7.99
CA ALA A 19 8.49 4.24 -8.04
C ALA A 19 9.17 4.08 -9.41
N ALA A 20 9.11 2.88 -10.02
CA ALA A 20 9.64 2.64 -11.37
C ALA A 20 8.88 3.44 -12.44
N LEU A 21 7.55 3.54 -12.34
CA LEU A 21 6.73 4.34 -13.25
C LEU A 21 7.00 5.84 -13.12
N LEU A 22 7.16 6.36 -11.90
CA LEU A 22 7.55 7.75 -11.66
C LEU A 22 8.91 8.03 -12.31
N MET A 23 9.91 7.17 -12.07
CA MET A 23 11.23 7.31 -12.69
C MET A 23 11.17 7.25 -14.21
N ALA A 24 10.39 6.32 -14.79
CA ALA A 24 10.19 6.23 -16.23
C ALA A 24 9.56 7.52 -16.79
N ASN A 25 8.60 8.09 -16.06
CA ASN A 25 7.90 9.30 -16.49
C ASN A 25 8.80 10.54 -16.52
N VAL A 26 9.71 10.70 -15.53
CA VAL A 26 10.65 11.83 -15.45
C VAL A 26 11.88 11.65 -16.34
N THR A 27 12.33 10.41 -16.56
CA THR A 27 13.52 10.13 -17.40
C THR A 27 13.22 9.90 -18.87
N LYS A 28 11.97 9.55 -19.21
CA LYS A 28 11.56 9.03 -20.51
C LYS A 28 12.17 7.67 -20.88
N ILE A 29 12.77 6.96 -19.92
CA ILE A 29 13.24 5.58 -20.14
C ILE A 29 12.02 4.69 -20.36
N LYS A 30 12.02 3.95 -21.48
CA LYS A 30 10.93 3.08 -21.92
C LYS A 30 11.05 1.61 -21.53
N LYS A 31 12.14 1.21 -20.88
CA LYS A 31 12.41 -0.18 -20.49
C LYS A 31 12.52 -0.32 -18.98
N ILE A 32 11.62 -1.09 -18.39
CA ILE A 32 11.61 -1.46 -16.98
C ILE A 32 11.87 -2.96 -16.86
N LYS A 33 12.83 -3.34 -16.03
CA LYS A 33 13.04 -4.73 -15.60
C LYS A 33 12.56 -4.89 -14.16
N ILE A 34 11.64 -5.82 -13.95
CA ILE A 34 11.11 -6.20 -12.64
C ILE A 34 11.91 -7.42 -12.17
N ASP A 35 12.65 -7.26 -11.08
CA ASP A 35 13.39 -8.34 -10.44
C ASP A 35 12.62 -8.85 -9.22
N ASP A 36 11.98 -10.00 -9.36
CA ASP A 36 11.12 -10.63 -8.35
C ASP A 36 11.81 -11.75 -7.56
N ARG A 37 13.09 -12.03 -7.83
CA ARG A 37 13.85 -13.10 -7.19
C ARG A 37 13.79 -13.06 -5.67
N ALA A 38 13.83 -11.84 -5.12
CA ALA A 38 13.85 -11.65 -3.67
C ALA A 38 12.54 -12.05 -2.98
N LEU A 39 11.41 -12.14 -3.69
CA LEU A 39 10.11 -12.48 -3.10
C LEU A 39 10.10 -13.89 -2.50
N GLY A 40 10.81 -14.83 -3.13
CA GLY A 40 10.95 -16.21 -2.64
C GLY A 40 11.94 -16.40 -1.48
N SER A 41 12.62 -15.33 -1.03
CA SER A 41 13.63 -15.40 0.05
C SER A 41 13.10 -15.02 1.44
N TYR A 42 11.83 -14.64 1.55
CA TYR A 42 11.17 -14.32 2.82
C TYR A 42 10.63 -15.58 3.51
N GLU A 43 10.53 -15.55 4.86
CA GLU A 43 9.95 -16.64 5.65
C GLU A 43 8.52 -16.98 5.19
N ALA A 44 7.70 -15.95 5.00
CA ALA A 44 6.48 -16.04 4.20
C ALA A 44 6.86 -15.83 2.73
N LYS A 45 6.93 -16.93 1.97
CA LYS A 45 7.24 -16.84 0.53
C LYS A 45 6.19 -15.99 -0.18
N HIS A 46 6.63 -14.90 -0.80
CA HIS A 46 5.78 -14.08 -1.64
C HIS A 46 5.95 -14.50 -3.10
N LYS A 47 4.87 -14.41 -3.89
CA LYS A 47 4.93 -14.42 -5.34
C LYS A 47 4.82 -12.99 -5.88
N ASN A 48 5.15 -12.83 -7.14
CA ASN A 48 4.92 -11.57 -7.84
C ASN A 48 3.42 -11.43 -8.10
N GLU A 49 2.76 -10.58 -7.32
CA GLU A 49 1.30 -10.39 -7.37
C GLU A 49 0.90 -9.34 -8.42
N LEU A 50 1.84 -8.55 -8.94
CA LEU A 50 1.53 -7.39 -9.78
C LEU A 50 0.69 -7.74 -11.02
N PHE A 51 0.93 -8.91 -11.63
CA PHE A 51 0.22 -9.34 -12.84
C PHE A 51 -1.25 -9.72 -12.58
N ASP A 52 -1.61 -10.00 -11.33
CA ASP A 52 -3.00 -10.28 -10.97
C ASP A 52 -3.85 -8.98 -10.83
N PHE A 53 -3.18 -7.83 -10.71
CA PHE A 53 -3.78 -6.52 -10.43
C PHE A 53 -3.52 -5.45 -11.50
N PHE A 54 -2.48 -5.58 -12.33
CA PHE A 54 -2.10 -4.60 -13.34
C PHE A 54 -1.87 -5.23 -14.70
N ASP A 55 -2.49 -4.64 -15.72
CA ASP A 55 -2.24 -4.92 -17.13
C ASP A 55 -1.16 -3.97 -17.65
N LEU A 56 0.09 -4.44 -17.61
CA LEU A 56 1.25 -3.65 -18.01
C LEU A 56 1.29 -3.32 -19.51
N ASN A 57 0.47 -4.00 -20.34
CA ASN A 57 0.38 -3.72 -21.78
C ASN A 57 -0.39 -2.44 -22.10
N LYS A 58 -1.13 -1.88 -21.12
CA LYS A 58 -1.91 -0.64 -21.31
C LYS A 58 -1.07 0.63 -21.35
N ILE A 59 0.24 0.53 -21.15
CA ILE A 59 1.15 1.68 -21.24
C ILE A 59 2.27 1.41 -22.22
N ASP A 60 2.73 2.49 -22.86
CA ASP A 60 3.87 2.48 -23.77
C ASP A 60 5.20 2.42 -22.99
N LEU A 61 5.43 1.25 -22.37
CA LEU A 61 6.67 0.82 -21.70
C LEU A 61 6.88 -0.69 -21.98
N SER A 62 8.14 -1.07 -22.16
CA SER A 62 8.56 -2.48 -22.22
C SER A 62 8.90 -3.00 -20.83
N PHE A 63 8.35 -4.17 -20.50
CA PHE A 63 8.57 -4.85 -19.23
C PHE A 63 9.28 -6.18 -19.45
N ASP A 64 10.32 -6.42 -18.66
CA ASP A 64 11.01 -7.71 -18.56
C ASP A 64 10.94 -8.19 -17.10
N VAL A 65 10.69 -9.48 -16.89
CA VAL A 65 10.61 -10.07 -15.55
C VAL A 65 11.74 -11.07 -15.41
N GLY A 66 12.55 -10.90 -14.38
CA GLY A 66 13.55 -11.89 -14.03
C GLY A 66 14.73 -11.33 -13.27
N SER A 67 15.62 -12.23 -12.87
CA SER A 67 16.72 -11.88 -11.98
C SER A 67 17.76 -10.95 -12.63
N SER A 68 18.34 -10.09 -11.82
CA SER A 68 19.50 -9.24 -12.12
C SER A 68 20.59 -9.48 -11.09
N LEU A 69 21.85 -9.62 -11.54
CA LEU A 69 22.98 -9.76 -10.61
C LEU A 69 23.19 -8.49 -9.76
N LEU A 70 22.77 -7.31 -10.27
CA LEU A 70 22.95 -6.02 -9.61
C LEU A 70 22.07 -5.86 -8.36
N THR A 71 20.88 -6.47 -8.35
CA THR A 71 19.96 -6.45 -7.20
C THR A 71 20.39 -7.45 -6.11
N LYS A 72 21.10 -8.52 -6.47
CA LYS A 72 21.58 -9.57 -5.55
C LYS A 72 22.48 -8.98 -4.46
N ILE A 73 23.38 -8.09 -4.84
CA ILE A 73 24.34 -7.44 -3.91
C ILE A 73 23.75 -6.21 -3.20
N ARG A 74 22.50 -5.83 -3.49
CA ARG A 74 21.80 -4.69 -2.89
C ARG A 74 22.58 -3.38 -2.90
N ILE A 75 23.36 -3.14 -3.96
CA ILE A 75 24.27 -1.98 -4.04
C ILE A 75 23.56 -0.64 -3.86
N ALA A 76 22.31 -0.54 -4.35
CA ALA A 76 21.48 0.66 -4.16
C ALA A 76 21.03 0.89 -2.72
N LYS A 77 20.91 -0.17 -1.92
CA LYS A 77 20.65 -0.03 -0.49
C LYS A 77 21.91 0.29 0.30
N VAL A 78 23.06 -0.28 -0.08
CA VAL A 78 24.34 -0.10 0.65
C VAL A 78 24.97 1.26 0.36
N PHE A 79 24.91 1.75 -0.88
CA PHE A 79 25.52 3.00 -1.30
C PHE A 79 24.52 3.98 -1.93
N PRO A 80 23.53 4.51 -1.19
CA PRO A 80 22.52 5.41 -1.75
C PRO A 80 23.00 6.87 -1.76
N PHE A 81 24.09 7.15 -2.49
CA PHE A 81 24.68 8.48 -2.50
C PHE A 81 23.70 9.55 -3.02
N LYS A 82 23.77 10.74 -2.41
CA LYS A 82 22.96 11.91 -2.78
C LYS A 82 23.70 12.82 -3.76
N VAL A 83 24.22 12.23 -4.84
CA VAL A 83 25.00 12.95 -5.87
C VAL A 83 24.24 13.04 -7.19
N TYR A 84 24.63 13.99 -8.03
CA TYR A 84 23.95 14.30 -9.28
C TYR A 84 23.94 13.10 -10.24
N LYS A 85 22.76 12.77 -10.81
CA LYS A 85 22.57 11.65 -11.75
C LYS A 85 23.04 10.28 -11.23
N TYR A 86 23.02 10.08 -9.91
CA TYR A 86 23.40 8.81 -9.32
C TYR A 86 22.40 7.69 -9.70
N PRO A 87 22.86 6.54 -10.22
CA PRO A 87 21.96 5.52 -10.77
C PRO A 87 21.37 4.59 -9.70
N PHE A 88 21.97 4.51 -8.50
CA PHE A 88 21.55 3.57 -7.48
C PHE A 88 20.64 4.25 -6.45
N VAL A 89 19.37 3.86 -6.44
CA VAL A 89 18.29 4.60 -5.79
C VAL A 89 17.59 3.72 -4.76
N SER A 90 17.46 4.25 -3.54
CA SER A 90 16.74 3.63 -2.41
C SER A 90 15.85 4.67 -1.73
N ASP A 91 15.19 4.28 -0.64
CA ASP A 91 14.36 5.20 0.15
C ASP A 91 15.09 6.50 0.55
N SER A 92 16.42 6.45 0.78
CA SER A 92 17.14 7.62 1.32
C SER A 92 17.46 8.69 0.28
N ASN A 93 17.43 8.37 -1.02
CA ASN A 93 17.77 9.32 -2.09
C ASN A 93 16.70 9.41 -3.20
N PHE A 94 15.58 8.69 -3.09
CA PHE A 94 14.53 8.66 -4.12
C PHE A 94 13.98 10.06 -4.47
N SER A 95 13.66 10.91 -3.48
CA SER A 95 13.14 12.26 -3.77
C SER A 95 14.16 13.14 -4.51
N LEU A 96 15.46 12.92 -4.30
CA LEU A 96 16.51 13.60 -5.06
C LEU A 96 16.62 13.01 -6.48
N ALA A 97 16.52 11.69 -6.61
CA ALA A 97 16.56 11.00 -7.89
C ALA A 97 15.39 11.44 -8.81
N LEU A 98 14.19 11.67 -8.26
CA LEU A 98 13.07 12.23 -9.04
C LEU A 98 13.37 13.62 -9.63
N LYS A 99 14.10 14.47 -8.88
CA LYS A 99 14.47 15.82 -9.32
C LYS A 99 15.67 15.83 -10.27
N ARG A 100 16.63 14.95 -10.06
CA ARG A 100 17.92 14.92 -10.75
C ARG A 100 18.26 13.50 -11.21
N PRO A 101 17.43 12.90 -12.08
CA PRO A 101 17.55 11.49 -12.40
C PRO A 101 18.75 11.20 -13.30
N ASN A 102 19.33 10.01 -13.13
CA ASN A 102 20.14 9.42 -14.19
C ASN A 102 19.23 9.11 -15.40
N LYS A 103 19.56 9.62 -16.59
CA LYS A 103 18.72 9.46 -17.79
C LYS A 103 19.02 8.17 -18.58
N SER A 104 20.07 7.43 -18.22
CA SER A 104 20.51 6.24 -18.96
C SER A 104 20.13 4.96 -18.22
N PHE A 105 20.45 4.89 -16.92
CA PHE A 105 20.29 3.69 -16.10
C PHE A 105 19.94 4.02 -14.66
N ILE A 106 18.97 3.30 -14.11
CA ILE A 106 18.54 3.42 -12.71
C ILE A 106 18.31 2.02 -12.13
N LEU A 107 18.80 1.78 -10.91
CA LEU A 107 18.54 0.60 -10.10
C LEU A 107 17.79 1.02 -8.83
N LEU A 108 16.56 0.55 -8.67
CA LEU A 108 15.70 0.80 -7.53
C LEU A 108 15.75 -0.40 -6.55
N ASP A 109 16.23 -0.17 -5.32
CA ASP A 109 16.15 -1.11 -4.19
C ASP A 109 15.69 -0.36 -2.94
N GLY A 110 14.37 -0.38 -2.72
CA GLY A 110 13.70 0.29 -1.62
C GLY A 110 12.25 -0.11 -1.50
N TYR A 111 11.60 0.34 -0.44
CA TYR A 111 10.13 0.26 -0.33
C TYR A 111 9.45 1.53 -0.84
N PHE A 112 10.17 2.66 -0.85
CA PHE A 112 9.77 3.98 -1.35
C PHE A 112 8.59 4.66 -0.64
N GLN A 113 7.86 3.94 0.22
CA GLN A 113 6.76 4.42 1.05
C GLN A 113 7.04 5.80 1.71
N LYS A 114 8.21 5.94 2.32
CA LYS A 114 8.59 7.11 3.14
C LYS A 114 9.25 8.24 2.34
N SER A 115 9.46 8.00 1.05
CA SER A 115 10.29 8.88 0.21
C SER A 115 9.44 9.77 -0.69
N LEU A 116 8.12 9.55 -0.67
CA LEU A 116 7.13 10.23 -1.46
C LEU A 116 6.62 11.46 -0.73
N LYS A 117 6.54 12.57 -1.47
CA LYS A 117 5.67 13.68 -1.10
C LYS A 117 4.24 13.38 -1.54
N GLN A 118 3.26 14.13 -1.03
CA GLN A 118 1.86 13.98 -1.42
C GLN A 118 1.67 14.07 -2.95
N GLU A 119 2.32 15.04 -3.60
CA GLU A 119 2.26 15.22 -5.06
C GLU A 119 2.79 14.02 -5.83
N ASP A 120 3.90 13.44 -5.36
CA ASP A 120 4.51 12.25 -5.97
C ASP A 120 3.60 11.03 -5.79
N PHE A 121 2.99 10.87 -4.61
CA PHE A 121 2.02 9.80 -4.35
C PHE A 121 0.76 9.94 -5.22
N ASN A 122 0.21 11.15 -5.35
CA ASN A 122 -0.95 11.40 -6.22
C ASN A 122 -0.63 11.06 -7.69
N ARG A 123 0.59 11.40 -8.15
CA ARG A 123 1.06 11.05 -9.49
C ARG A 123 1.25 9.54 -9.65
N GLU A 124 1.75 8.87 -8.62
CA GLU A 124 1.89 7.41 -8.59
C GLU A 124 0.52 6.72 -8.73
N VAL A 125 -0.46 7.15 -7.94
CA VAL A 125 -1.85 6.69 -8.03
C VAL A 125 -2.40 6.91 -9.44
N SER A 126 -2.20 8.10 -10.03
CA SER A 126 -2.66 8.42 -11.38
C SER A 126 -2.03 7.52 -12.46
N LEU A 127 -0.73 7.23 -12.36
CA LEU A 127 -0.04 6.34 -13.30
C LEU A 127 -0.53 4.90 -13.16
N LEU A 128 -0.65 4.41 -11.92
CA LEU A 128 -1.09 3.03 -11.64
C LEU A 128 -2.55 2.81 -12.02
N LYS A 129 -3.44 3.79 -11.81
CA LYS A 129 -4.86 3.70 -12.23
C LYS A 129 -5.04 3.51 -13.74
N LYS A 130 -4.07 3.89 -14.57
CA LYS A 130 -4.13 3.65 -16.03
C LYS A 130 -3.92 2.19 -16.41
N ILE A 131 -3.24 1.44 -15.56
CA ILE A 131 -2.87 0.03 -15.80
C ILE A 131 -3.57 -0.93 -14.86
N ILE A 132 -4.26 -0.46 -13.81
CA ILE A 132 -5.00 -1.34 -12.92
C ILE A 132 -6.05 -2.14 -13.71
N ILE A 133 -6.14 -3.43 -13.41
CA ILE A 133 -7.18 -4.30 -13.93
C ILE A 133 -8.47 -3.91 -13.22
N PRO A 134 -9.51 -3.45 -13.94
CA PRO A 134 -10.76 -3.06 -13.32
C PRO A 134 -11.36 -4.22 -12.52
N ASN A 135 -11.92 -3.91 -11.35
CA ASN A 135 -12.80 -4.83 -10.66
C ASN A 135 -14.26 -4.48 -11.00
N ASN A 136 -15.11 -5.50 -11.07
CA ASN A 136 -16.54 -5.34 -11.36
C ASN A 136 -17.37 -5.21 -10.08
N MET A 137 -16.74 -4.89 -8.94
CA MET A 137 -17.48 -4.78 -7.67
C MET A 137 -18.29 -3.50 -7.67
N LYS A 138 -19.59 -3.64 -7.36
CA LYS A 138 -20.46 -2.49 -7.16
C LYS A 138 -20.04 -1.75 -5.89
N GLN A 139 -20.13 -0.43 -5.96
CA GLN A 139 -19.93 0.43 -4.80
C GLN A 139 -20.97 0.10 -3.72
N LYS A 140 -20.54 0.09 -2.46
CA LYS A 140 -21.37 -0.26 -1.31
C LYS A 140 -21.41 0.91 -0.33
N ASP A 141 -22.62 1.35 -0.02
CA ASP A 141 -22.86 2.37 1.01
C ASP A 141 -22.93 1.73 2.41
N GLU A 142 -21.85 1.04 2.77
CA GLU A 142 -21.64 0.38 4.06
C GLU A 142 -20.19 0.67 4.51
N CYS A 143 -19.83 0.25 5.73
CA CYS A 143 -18.44 0.34 6.19
C CYS A 143 -17.71 -0.99 6.10
N VAL A 144 -16.49 -0.95 5.57
CA VAL A 144 -15.50 -2.01 5.70
C VAL A 144 -14.45 -1.64 6.74
N VAL A 145 -14.10 -2.59 7.60
CA VAL A 145 -13.02 -2.48 8.57
C VAL A 145 -11.96 -3.48 8.18
N HIS A 146 -10.77 -2.97 7.85
CA HIS A 146 -9.62 -3.81 7.61
C HIS A 146 -8.80 -3.92 8.90
N ILE A 147 -8.77 -5.12 9.49
CA ILE A 147 -7.94 -5.45 10.64
C ILE A 147 -6.76 -6.28 10.13
N ARG A 148 -5.55 -5.93 10.55
CA ARG A 148 -4.33 -6.65 10.17
C ARG A 148 -3.72 -7.30 11.41
N GLY A 149 -3.76 -8.63 11.45
CA GLY A 149 -3.10 -9.41 12.50
C GLY A 149 -1.85 -10.10 11.96
N GLY A 150 -1.71 -11.40 12.25
CA GLY A 150 -0.69 -12.23 11.64
C GLY A 150 0.73 -11.73 11.88
N ASP A 151 1.44 -11.40 10.79
CA ASP A 151 2.82 -10.90 10.86
C ASP A 151 2.93 -9.56 11.59
N PHE A 152 1.89 -8.71 11.54
CA PHE A 152 1.90 -7.43 12.26
C PHE A 152 1.92 -7.63 13.77
N VAL A 153 1.17 -8.59 14.29
CA VAL A 153 1.16 -8.90 15.73
C VAL A 153 2.50 -9.50 16.16
N LYS A 154 3.05 -10.44 15.37
CA LYS A 154 4.37 -11.04 15.64
C LYS A 154 5.51 -10.01 15.68
N LEU A 155 5.42 -8.97 14.84
CA LEU A 155 6.40 -7.88 14.77
C LEU A 155 6.13 -6.75 15.76
N GLY A 156 5.06 -6.82 16.56
CA GLY A 156 4.64 -5.76 17.49
C GLY A 156 4.10 -4.49 16.81
N TRP A 157 3.76 -4.57 15.52
CA TRP A 157 3.24 -3.46 14.73
C TRP A 157 1.75 -3.21 14.96
N ASN A 158 1.06 -4.10 15.66
CA ASN A 158 -0.27 -3.83 16.22
C ASN A 158 -0.30 -2.59 17.14
N SER A 159 0.84 -2.18 17.69
CA SER A 159 0.99 -0.90 18.41
C SER A 159 0.66 0.33 17.55
N VAL A 160 0.70 0.22 16.23
CA VAL A 160 0.41 1.30 15.28
C VAL A 160 -1.10 1.50 15.10
N THR A 161 -1.87 0.42 15.16
CA THR A 161 -3.33 0.42 15.15
C THR A 161 -3.82 -0.33 16.38
N PRO A 162 -3.66 0.27 17.58
CA PRO A 162 -4.09 -0.37 18.81
C PRO A 162 -5.60 -0.43 18.85
N ILE A 163 -6.15 -1.14 19.84
CA ILE A 163 -7.60 -1.28 19.95
C ILE A 163 -8.32 0.06 20.10
N GLY A 164 -7.73 1.02 20.84
CA GLY A 164 -8.26 2.38 20.98
C GLY A 164 -8.47 3.09 19.64
N TYR A 165 -7.64 2.81 18.63
CA TYR A 165 -7.85 3.33 17.29
C TYR A 165 -9.15 2.81 16.66
N TYR A 166 -9.42 1.50 16.75
CA TYR A 166 -10.65 0.91 16.20
C TYR A 166 -11.90 1.38 16.98
N ILE A 167 -11.79 1.52 18.31
CA ILE A 167 -12.87 2.09 19.15
C ILE A 167 -13.28 3.47 18.65
N GLU A 168 -12.32 4.39 18.53
CA GLU A 168 -12.64 5.77 18.15
C GLU A 168 -13.04 5.87 16.68
N ALA A 169 -12.50 5.02 15.80
CA ALA A 169 -12.92 4.95 14.40
C ALA A 169 -14.37 4.46 14.25
N ILE A 170 -14.75 3.39 14.95
CA ILE A 170 -16.10 2.82 14.91
C ILE A 170 -17.12 3.79 15.51
N LYS A 171 -16.82 4.38 16.69
CA LYS A 171 -17.68 5.41 17.28
C LYS A 171 -17.91 6.58 16.33
N LYS A 172 -16.87 7.03 15.63
CA LYS A 172 -16.99 8.11 14.65
C LYS A 172 -17.91 7.72 13.49
N MET A 173 -17.78 6.50 12.96
CA MET A 173 -18.67 6.00 11.90
C MET A 173 -20.14 5.90 12.37
N ILE A 174 -20.38 5.45 13.60
CA ILE A 174 -21.72 5.37 14.19
C ILE A 174 -22.31 6.77 14.36
N ASN A 175 -21.59 7.67 15.04
CA ASN A 175 -22.14 8.95 15.49
C ASN A 175 -22.28 9.98 14.35
N ASP A 176 -21.30 10.04 13.45
CA ASP A 176 -21.24 11.10 12.44
C ASP A 176 -21.88 10.68 11.12
N TYR A 177 -21.98 9.37 10.87
CA TYR A 177 -22.45 8.83 9.58
C TYR A 177 -23.57 7.78 9.71
N GLY A 178 -24.03 7.46 10.93
CA GLY A 178 -25.15 6.54 11.15
C GLY A 178 -24.85 5.08 10.81
N ILE A 179 -23.58 4.70 10.67
CA ILE A 179 -23.18 3.33 10.30
C ILE A 179 -23.18 2.42 11.52
N ASN A 180 -24.05 1.40 11.52
CA ASN A 180 -24.17 0.41 12.61
C ASN A 180 -23.88 -1.04 12.16
N LYS A 181 -23.50 -1.24 10.89
CA LYS A 181 -23.14 -2.53 10.31
C LYS A 181 -21.75 -2.45 9.67
N PHE A 182 -20.85 -3.31 10.12
CA PHE A 182 -19.45 -3.31 9.72
C PHE A 182 -19.05 -4.63 9.04
N ASN A 183 -18.37 -4.52 7.91
CA ASN A 183 -17.85 -5.65 7.16
C ASN A 183 -16.36 -5.81 7.48
N ILE A 184 -15.96 -6.94 8.06
CA ILE A 184 -14.59 -7.16 8.52
C ILE A 184 -13.79 -7.92 7.47
N VAL A 185 -12.69 -7.33 7.03
CA VAL A 185 -11.64 -7.98 6.21
C VAL A 185 -10.40 -8.12 7.08
N THR A 186 -9.90 -9.34 7.23
CA THR A 186 -8.72 -9.61 8.07
C THR A 186 -7.96 -10.83 7.57
N ASP A 187 -6.64 -10.83 7.78
CA ASP A 187 -5.78 -12.00 7.62
C ASP A 187 -5.70 -12.87 8.89
N ASP A 188 -6.29 -12.40 9.98
CA ASP A 188 -6.25 -13.04 11.30
C ASP A 188 -7.59 -12.81 12.02
N ARG A 189 -8.43 -13.85 12.02
CA ARG A 189 -9.76 -13.78 12.65
C ARG A 189 -9.67 -13.81 14.17
N ASP A 190 -8.68 -14.49 14.74
CA ASP A 190 -8.54 -14.59 16.19
C ASP A 190 -8.15 -13.23 16.77
N TYR A 191 -7.20 -12.55 16.14
CA TYR A 191 -6.83 -11.18 16.50
C TYR A 191 -7.98 -10.20 16.28
N ALA A 192 -8.70 -10.28 15.15
CA ALA A 192 -9.86 -9.45 14.91
C ALA A 192 -10.95 -9.66 15.97
N ASN A 193 -11.22 -10.89 16.38
CA ASN A 193 -12.16 -11.20 17.46
C ASN A 193 -11.72 -10.57 18.80
N SER A 194 -10.42 -10.56 19.12
CA SER A 194 -9.95 -9.88 20.34
C SER A 194 -10.26 -8.38 20.35
N ILE A 195 -10.16 -7.72 19.18
CA ILE A 195 -10.51 -6.31 19.04
C ILE A 195 -12.02 -6.11 19.16
N LEU A 196 -12.79 -6.91 18.42
CA LEU A 196 -14.25 -6.79 18.33
C LEU A 196 -14.95 -7.11 19.66
N ASN A 197 -14.40 -8.02 20.46
CA ASN A 197 -14.95 -8.36 21.77
C ASN A 197 -14.88 -7.20 22.78
N GLU A 198 -13.85 -6.34 22.73
CA GLU A 198 -13.79 -5.15 23.59
C GLU A 198 -14.71 -4.02 23.10
N LEU A 199 -15.26 -4.16 21.88
CA LEU A 199 -16.17 -3.19 21.27
C LEU A 199 -17.65 -3.54 21.51
N ASN A 200 -17.96 -4.65 22.18
CA ASN A 200 -19.32 -5.18 22.33
C ASN A 200 -20.34 -4.19 22.92
N ASP A 201 -19.89 -3.20 23.70
CA ASP A 201 -20.75 -2.17 24.30
C ASP A 201 -21.24 -1.10 23.29
N LEU A 202 -20.71 -1.05 22.07
CA LEU A 202 -21.01 -0.01 21.08
C LEU A 202 -22.27 -0.28 20.22
N ASN A 203 -23.07 -1.29 20.54
CA ASN A 203 -24.33 -1.65 19.86
C ASN A 203 -24.25 -1.59 18.31
N PHE A 204 -23.28 -2.30 17.73
CA PHE A 204 -23.17 -2.49 16.28
C PHE A 204 -23.17 -3.98 15.92
N SER A 205 -23.38 -4.27 14.63
CA SER A 205 -23.26 -5.62 14.08
C SER A 205 -22.07 -5.72 13.14
N TYR A 206 -21.44 -6.90 13.05
CA TYR A 206 -20.37 -7.13 12.10
C TYR A 206 -20.44 -8.51 11.44
N SER A 207 -19.87 -8.61 10.24
CA SER A 207 -19.71 -9.87 9.51
C SER A 207 -18.34 -9.94 8.83
N TYR A 208 -17.68 -11.09 8.92
CA TYR A 208 -16.46 -11.34 8.15
C TYR A 208 -16.80 -11.55 6.67
N ILE A 209 -16.04 -10.91 5.80
CA ILE A 209 -16.16 -11.04 4.34
C ILE A 209 -14.78 -11.24 3.71
N GLY A 210 -14.76 -11.62 2.43
CA GLY A 210 -13.53 -11.87 1.70
C GLY A 210 -12.86 -13.20 2.05
N GLY A 211 -11.57 -13.30 1.81
CA GLY A 211 -10.78 -14.51 2.07
C GLY A 211 -9.68 -14.80 1.05
N SER A 212 -9.63 -14.07 -0.06
CA SER A 212 -8.50 -14.12 -1.00
C SER A 212 -7.88 -12.73 -1.18
N LEU A 213 -6.57 -12.68 -1.45
CA LEU A 213 -5.83 -11.42 -1.62
C LEU A 213 -6.51 -10.47 -2.63
N LYS A 214 -6.97 -10.99 -3.76
CA LYS A 214 -7.63 -10.22 -4.81
C LYS A 214 -9.04 -9.78 -4.43
N GLU A 215 -9.79 -10.65 -3.76
CA GLU A 215 -11.12 -10.32 -3.27
C GLU A 215 -11.05 -9.25 -2.18
N ASP A 216 -10.20 -9.42 -1.18
CA ASP A 216 -10.02 -8.49 -0.06
C ASP A 216 -9.61 -7.10 -0.54
N PHE A 217 -8.66 -7.02 -1.48
CA PHE A 217 -8.20 -5.77 -2.06
C PHE A 217 -9.33 -5.02 -2.77
N ASN A 218 -10.13 -5.74 -3.57
CA ASN A 218 -11.25 -5.15 -4.29
C ASN A 218 -12.40 -4.78 -3.35
N LEU A 219 -12.68 -5.61 -2.34
CA LEU A 219 -13.69 -5.35 -1.33
C LEU A 219 -13.37 -4.03 -0.63
N ILE A 220 -12.18 -3.86 -0.07
CA ILE A 220 -11.80 -2.62 0.64
C ILE A 220 -12.08 -1.37 -0.21
N GLY A 221 -11.66 -1.38 -1.48
CA GLY A 221 -11.87 -0.26 -2.40
C GLY A 221 -13.32 -0.03 -2.86
N SER A 222 -14.22 -0.99 -2.66
CA SER A 222 -15.62 -0.92 -3.09
C SER A 222 -16.57 -0.25 -2.08
N PHE A 223 -16.18 -0.09 -0.82
CA PHE A 223 -17.02 0.55 0.21
C PHE A 223 -16.82 2.06 0.26
N ASN A 224 -17.90 2.79 0.55
CA ASN A 224 -17.88 4.24 0.78
C ASN A 224 -17.23 4.60 2.12
N TYR A 225 -17.51 3.82 3.15
CA TYR A 225 -16.93 4.02 4.47
C TYR A 225 -15.83 2.98 4.69
N ARG A 226 -14.64 3.44 5.09
CA ARG A 226 -13.49 2.55 5.30
C ARG A 226 -12.80 2.89 6.60
N ILE A 227 -12.57 1.89 7.44
CA ILE A 227 -11.63 1.95 8.56
C ILE A 227 -10.46 1.05 8.19
N LEU A 228 -9.27 1.62 8.01
CA LEU A 228 -8.10 0.91 7.53
C LEU A 228 -7.13 0.59 8.67
N SER A 229 -6.34 -0.47 8.52
CA SER A 229 -5.15 -0.67 9.34
C SER A 229 -3.94 0.08 8.76
N SER A 230 -2.78 0.02 9.41
CA SER A 230 -1.52 0.63 8.94
C SER A 230 -0.85 -0.13 7.78
N SER A 231 -1.52 -1.15 7.24
CA SER A 231 -1.02 -1.96 6.13
C SER A 231 -0.96 -1.19 4.81
N THR A 232 0.16 -1.33 4.09
CA THR A 232 0.29 -0.80 2.72
C THR A 232 -0.68 -1.45 1.75
N PHE A 233 -1.13 -2.67 2.03
CA PHE A 233 -2.19 -3.35 1.26
C PHE A 233 -3.51 -2.57 1.32
N ALA A 234 -3.96 -2.24 2.54
CA ALA A 234 -5.20 -1.51 2.76
C ALA A 234 -5.13 -0.07 2.21
N LEU A 235 -3.96 0.56 2.34
CA LEU A 235 -3.71 1.88 1.76
C LEU A 235 -3.89 1.88 0.24
N TRP A 236 -3.26 0.94 -0.47
CA TRP A 236 -3.39 0.87 -1.93
C TRP A 236 -4.79 0.46 -2.38
N ALA A 237 -5.44 -0.46 -1.67
CA ALA A 237 -6.82 -0.82 -1.94
C ALA A 237 -7.75 0.40 -1.86
N SER A 238 -7.59 1.24 -0.82
CA SER A 238 -8.35 2.48 -0.68
C SER A 238 -7.96 3.55 -1.71
N ALA A 239 -6.67 3.71 -2.03
CA ALA A 239 -6.21 4.69 -3.02
C ALA A 239 -6.79 4.43 -4.42
N PHE A 240 -7.02 3.16 -4.76
CA PHE A 240 -7.67 2.76 -6.02
C PHE A 240 -9.19 2.63 -5.93
N GLY A 241 -9.76 2.68 -4.72
CA GLY A 241 -11.19 2.56 -4.49
C GLY A 241 -12.03 3.70 -5.05
N ALA A 242 -13.34 3.56 -4.88
CA ALA A 242 -14.32 4.61 -5.18
C ALA A 242 -14.17 5.75 -4.17
N ASN A 243 -13.66 6.91 -4.62
CA ASN A 243 -13.27 8.00 -3.71
C ASN A 243 -14.05 9.30 -3.91
N ASP A 244 -15.05 9.32 -4.81
CA ASP A 244 -15.78 10.55 -5.12
C ASP A 244 -16.62 11.02 -3.92
N GLU A 245 -17.21 10.09 -3.15
CA GLU A 245 -18.04 10.37 -1.96
C GLU A 245 -17.65 9.48 -0.75
N SER A 246 -16.42 8.98 -0.69
CA SER A 246 -15.99 8.09 0.40
C SER A 246 -15.59 8.83 1.68
N THR A 247 -15.71 8.17 2.83
CA THR A 247 -15.07 8.56 4.09
C THR A 247 -14.07 7.49 4.50
N VAL A 248 -12.79 7.87 4.66
CA VAL A 248 -11.71 6.92 4.96
C VAL A 248 -11.06 7.28 6.29
N ILE A 249 -11.24 6.47 7.32
CA ILE A 249 -10.47 6.54 8.56
C ILE A 249 -9.22 5.66 8.40
N ALA A 250 -8.05 6.27 8.55
CA ALA A 250 -6.77 5.58 8.46
C ALA A 250 -5.83 6.03 9.58
N PRO A 251 -4.90 5.18 10.06
CA PRO A 251 -4.00 5.57 11.12
C PRO A 251 -3.03 6.66 10.67
N GLU A 252 -2.67 7.53 11.61
CA GLU A 252 -1.64 8.55 11.42
C GLU A 252 -0.25 7.92 11.25
N TYR A 253 -0.02 6.76 11.87
CA TYR A 253 1.27 6.08 11.90
C TYR A 253 1.29 4.88 10.94
N TRP A 254 2.44 4.62 10.34
CA TRP A 254 2.70 3.41 9.52
C TRP A 254 3.52 2.36 10.25
N LEU A 255 4.41 2.82 11.13
CA LEU A 255 5.29 2.01 11.96
C LEU A 255 5.35 2.64 13.35
N PRO A 256 5.81 1.91 14.37
CA PRO A 256 6.01 2.48 15.70
C PRO A 256 6.83 3.78 15.62
N ASN A 257 6.29 4.85 16.20
CA ASN A 257 6.88 6.20 16.23
C ASN A 257 7.17 6.83 14.85
N LYS A 258 6.51 6.36 13.78
CA LYS A 258 6.68 6.92 12.44
C LYS A 258 5.35 7.26 11.78
N LYS A 259 5.08 8.56 11.72
CA LYS A 259 3.94 9.14 11.02
C LYS A 259 4.02 8.88 9.52
N ARG A 260 2.84 8.85 8.92
CA ARG A 260 2.64 8.78 7.48
C ARG A 260 2.46 10.18 6.93
N GLU A 261 3.35 10.54 6.00
CA GLU A 261 3.40 11.86 5.38
C GLU A 261 2.39 12.03 4.22
N ILE A 262 1.93 10.92 3.65
CA ILE A 262 0.95 10.92 2.57
C ILE A 262 -0.46 10.68 3.10
N TYR A 263 -1.47 11.23 2.44
CA TYR A 263 -2.89 11.09 2.74
C TYR A 263 -3.61 10.40 1.59
N LEU A 264 -4.62 9.60 1.94
CA LEU A 264 -5.60 9.07 1.02
C LEU A 264 -6.65 10.14 0.69
N PRO A 265 -7.37 9.99 -0.43
CA PRO A 265 -8.58 10.77 -0.68
C PRO A 265 -9.57 10.65 0.48
N ASN A 266 -10.13 11.78 0.91
CA ASN A 266 -11.14 11.89 1.99
C ASN A 266 -10.71 11.21 3.29
N GLU A 267 -9.41 11.28 3.60
CA GLU A 267 -8.85 10.68 4.80
C GLU A 267 -9.14 11.50 6.05
N ILE A 268 -9.54 10.79 7.11
CA ILE A 268 -9.69 11.28 8.47
C ILE A 268 -8.72 10.49 9.36
N ARG A 269 -7.99 11.20 10.23
CA ARG A 269 -7.15 10.60 11.27
C ARG A 269 -7.82 10.81 12.61
N VAL A 270 -8.22 9.70 13.26
CA VAL A 270 -8.79 9.75 14.60
C VAL A 270 -7.68 9.85 15.65
N SER A 271 -7.90 10.65 16.69
CA SER A 271 -7.04 10.67 17.87
C SER A 271 -7.52 9.58 18.83
N TYR A 272 -6.59 8.81 19.38
CA TYR A 272 -6.86 7.77 20.36
C TYR A 272 -5.82 7.90 21.48
N LYS A 273 -6.24 7.63 22.72
CA LYS A 273 -5.35 7.59 23.88
C LYS A 273 -4.85 6.18 24.12
#